data_AF-A0A8J7LF72-F1
#
_entry.id   AF-A0A8J7LF72-F1
#
_cell.length_a   1.000
_cell.length_b   1.000
_cell.length_c   1.000
_cell.angle_alpha   90.00
_cell.angle_beta   90.00
_cell.angle_gamma   90.00
#
_symmetry.space_group_name_H-M   'P 1'
#
loop_
_entity.id
_entity.type
_entity.pdbx_description
1 polymer ?
#
loop_
_entity_poly.entity_id
_entity_poly.type
_entity_poly.pdbx_seq_one_letter_code
_entity_poly.pdbx_strand_id
1 'polypeptide(L)'
;MFKIGDYVRFIDEKREGYITRIIDSASVGVTDEDGFEIPVAVGNLTYVHGHHSNADTANNAMPAAKVDEQFIEDGVYLAVAEDNKGSVVAHFTLVNRTSFQLLLTLKTEKGGIFKGDFAGVIQPKSSVQVYTANLGDLDNWPSFTFQSLFF
;
A
#
# COMPACT_ATOMS: atom_id res chain seq x y z
N MET A 1 -12.78 6.25 5.56
CA MET A 1 -12.56 7.17 4.43
C MET A 1 -11.69 6.42 3.45
N PHE A 2 -12.02 6.52 2.16
CA PHE A 2 -11.29 5.84 1.12
C PHE A 2 -9.84 6.34 1.00
N LYS A 3 -8.93 5.42 0.65
CA LYS A 3 -7.51 5.65 0.37
C LYS A 3 -7.20 5.24 -1.08
N ILE A 4 -6.12 5.78 -1.64
CA ILE A 4 -5.61 5.33 -2.93
C ILE A 4 -5.24 3.84 -2.81
N GLY A 5 -5.62 3.04 -3.81
CA GLY A 5 -5.46 1.59 -3.83
C GLY A 5 -6.58 0.80 -3.15
N ASP A 6 -7.58 1.46 -2.55
CA ASP A 6 -8.78 0.76 -2.09
C ASP A 6 -9.55 0.18 -3.29
N TYR A 7 -9.84 -1.12 -3.26
CA TYR A 7 -10.68 -1.77 -4.26
C TYR A 7 -12.17 -1.62 -3.91
N VAL A 8 -12.93 -1.04 -4.82
CA VAL A 8 -14.30 -0.59 -4.60
C VAL A 8 -15.24 -1.08 -5.69
N ARG A 9 -16.52 -1.18 -5.34
CA ARG A 9 -17.62 -1.46 -6.24
C ARG A 9 -18.58 -0.28 -6.27
N PHE A 10 -19.10 0.02 -7.46
CA PHE A 10 -20.14 1.01 -7.67
C PHE A 10 -21.48 0.45 -7.19
N ILE A 11 -22.26 1.25 -6.46
CA ILE A 11 -23.56 0.81 -5.94
C ILE A 11 -24.59 0.68 -7.07
N ASP A 12 -24.59 1.64 -8.00
CA ASP A 12 -25.61 1.76 -9.06
C ASP A 12 -25.26 0.98 -10.33
N GLU A 13 -24.00 0.55 -10.48
CA GLU A 13 -23.49 -0.13 -11.68
C GLU A 13 -22.78 -1.44 -11.32
N LYS A 14 -22.80 -2.41 -12.23
CA LYS A 14 -21.98 -3.63 -12.11
C LYS A 14 -20.55 -3.35 -12.56
N ARG A 15 -19.89 -2.40 -11.89
CA ARG A 15 -18.51 -1.99 -12.15
C ARG A 15 -17.71 -2.01 -10.85
N GLU A 16 -16.44 -2.37 -10.98
CA GLU A 16 -15.46 -2.39 -9.90
C GLU A 16 -14.19 -1.68 -10.38
N GLY A 17 -13.36 -1.26 -9.42
CA GLY A 17 -12.13 -0.58 -9.74
C GLY A 17 -11.33 -0.20 -8.51
N TYR A 18 -10.16 0.37 -8.74
CA TYR A 18 -9.32 0.89 -7.68
C TYR A 18 -9.46 2.40 -7.57
N ILE A 19 -9.42 2.90 -6.34
CA ILE A 19 -9.32 4.33 -6.10
C ILE A 19 -7.91 4.79 -6.47
N THR A 20 -7.83 5.67 -7.45
CA THR A 20 -6.57 6.16 -8.01
C THR A 20 -6.31 7.62 -7.66
N ARG A 21 -7.36 8.33 -7.23
CA ARG A 21 -7.25 9.73 -6.81
C ARG A 21 -8.27 10.11 -5.76
N ILE A 22 -7.85 10.92 -4.80
CA ILE A 22 -8.76 11.63 -3.89
C ILE A 22 -8.94 13.05 -4.42
N ILE A 23 -10.14 13.38 -4.88
CA ILE A 23 -10.45 14.70 -5.47
C ILE A 23 -10.81 15.67 -4.35
N ASP A 24 -11.78 15.29 -3.52
CA ASP A 24 -12.23 16.03 -2.34
C ASP A 24 -12.89 15.08 -1.32
N SER A 25 -13.59 15.63 -0.33
CA SER A 25 -14.26 14.82 0.71
C SER A 25 -15.49 14.04 0.22
N ALA A 26 -16.07 14.41 -0.92
CA ALA A 26 -17.29 13.86 -1.47
C ALA A 26 -17.07 13.08 -2.78
N SER A 27 -15.93 13.25 -3.46
CA SER A 27 -15.60 12.61 -4.73
C SER A 27 -14.20 12.02 -4.78
N VAL A 28 -14.09 10.88 -5.44
CA VAL A 28 -12.84 10.14 -5.70
C VAL A 28 -12.77 9.73 -7.16
N GLY A 29 -11.55 9.62 -7.70
CA GLY A 29 -11.30 9.00 -9.00
C GLY A 29 -11.18 7.49 -8.83
N VAL A 30 -11.94 6.73 -9.63
CA VAL A 30 -11.90 5.27 -9.67
C VAL A 30 -11.52 4.84 -11.08
N THR A 31 -10.53 3.97 -11.19
CA THR A 31 -10.08 3.42 -12.48
C THR A 31 -10.63 2.02 -12.69
N ASP A 32 -11.16 1.75 -13.88
CA ASP A 32 -11.61 0.42 -14.32
C ASP A 32 -10.48 -0.37 -15.01
N GLU A 33 -10.80 -1.57 -15.52
CA GLU A 33 -9.82 -2.47 -16.14
C GLU A 33 -9.13 -1.89 -17.38
N ASP A 34 -9.74 -0.90 -18.03
CA ASP A 34 -9.22 -0.25 -19.24
C ASP A 34 -8.26 0.93 -18.91
N GLY A 35 -8.05 1.24 -17.63
CA GLY A 35 -7.15 2.30 -17.20
C GLY A 35 -7.76 3.71 -17.25
N PHE A 36 -9.07 3.84 -17.47
CA PHE A 36 -9.75 5.13 -17.50
C PHE A 36 -10.17 5.58 -16.09
N GLU A 37 -9.77 6.78 -15.66
CA GLU A 37 -10.17 7.35 -14.37
C GLU A 37 -11.53 8.06 -14.48
N ILE A 38 -12.50 7.62 -13.68
CA ILE A 38 -13.85 8.17 -13.60
C ILE A 38 -14.05 8.84 -12.25
N PRO A 39 -14.47 10.12 -12.19
CA PRO A 39 -14.89 10.76 -10.95
C PRO A 39 -16.22 10.17 -10.45
N VAL A 40 -16.25 9.73 -9.20
CA VAL A 40 -17.43 9.11 -8.56
C VAL A 40 -17.68 9.74 -7.20
N ALA A 41 -18.94 9.82 -6.79
CA ALA A 41 -19.31 10.24 -5.44
C ALA A 41 -18.98 9.14 -4.43
N VAL A 42 -18.40 9.51 -3.28
CA VAL A 42 -18.06 8.59 -2.18
C VAL A 42 -19.29 7.80 -1.69
N GLY A 43 -20.48 8.42 -1.70
CA GLY A 43 -21.74 7.79 -1.31
C GLY A 43 -22.22 6.67 -2.24
N ASN A 44 -21.69 6.60 -3.47
CA ASN A 44 -22.05 5.61 -4.48
C ASN A 44 -21.03 4.46 -4.58
N LEU A 45 -20.13 4.35 -3.59
CA LEU A 45 -19.08 3.35 -3.56
C LEU A 45 -19.18 2.49 -2.29
N THR A 46 -18.80 1.23 -2.42
CA THR A 46 -18.63 0.31 -1.30
C THR A 46 -17.35 -0.51 -1.44
N TYR A 47 -16.80 -0.93 -0.31
CA TYR A 47 -15.61 -1.78 -0.27
C TYR A 47 -15.93 -3.20 -0.75
N VAL A 48 -15.08 -3.73 -1.63
CA VAL A 48 -15.13 -5.15 -1.99
C VAL A 48 -14.21 -5.92 -1.04
N HIS A 49 -14.83 -6.69 -0.15
CA HIS A 49 -14.10 -7.51 0.80
C HIS A 49 -13.42 -8.68 0.08
N GLY A 50 -12.14 -8.92 0.39
CA GLY A 50 -11.34 -9.99 -0.22
C GLY A 50 -10.28 -9.53 -1.22
N HIS A 51 -10.27 -8.25 -1.61
CA HIS A 51 -9.19 -7.63 -2.42
C HIS A 51 -8.28 -6.70 -1.60
N HIS A 52 -8.52 -6.60 -0.30
CA HIS A 52 -7.65 -5.83 0.57
C HIS A 52 -6.35 -6.58 0.82
N SER A 53 -5.28 -6.14 0.18
CA SER A 53 -3.92 -6.16 0.73
C SER A 53 -3.78 -5.11 1.85
N ASN A 54 -4.79 -4.97 2.72
CA ASN A 54 -4.71 -4.05 3.85
C ASN A 54 -3.81 -4.64 4.93
N ALA A 55 -2.64 -4.03 5.07
CA ALA A 55 -1.78 -4.13 6.25
C ALA A 55 -2.47 -3.67 7.55
N ASP A 56 -3.69 -3.11 7.49
CA ASP A 56 -4.38 -2.53 8.63
C ASP A 56 -5.20 -3.55 9.46
N THR A 57 -5.30 -4.84 9.13
CA THR A 57 -6.04 -5.79 10.02
C THR A 57 -5.67 -7.28 9.96
N ALA A 58 -4.55 -7.70 9.36
CA ALA A 58 -4.15 -9.11 9.36
C ALA A 58 -2.90 -9.39 10.22
N ASN A 59 -3.18 -9.84 11.45
CA ASN A 59 -2.38 -10.77 12.24
C ASN A 59 -1.14 -10.22 12.97
N ASN A 60 -1.42 -9.64 14.14
CA ASN A 60 -0.58 -9.74 15.34
C ASN A 60 -0.47 -11.19 15.89
N ALA A 61 -0.78 -12.21 15.08
CA ALA A 61 -0.39 -13.57 15.39
C ALA A 61 1.08 -13.65 15.01
N MET A 62 1.96 -13.64 16.01
CA MET A 62 3.38 -13.96 15.81
C MET A 62 3.44 -15.25 14.98
N PRO A 63 3.91 -15.19 13.72
CA PRO A 63 4.28 -16.42 13.03
C PRO A 63 5.27 -17.13 13.95
N ALA A 64 5.08 -18.43 14.19
CA ALA A 64 6.05 -19.21 14.95
C ALA A 64 7.44 -18.92 14.37
N ALA A 65 8.35 -18.40 15.20
CA ALA A 65 9.67 -17.99 14.75
C ALA A 65 10.32 -19.17 14.04
N LYS A 66 10.44 -19.08 12.71
CA LYS A 66 11.31 -19.99 11.97
C LYS A 66 12.72 -19.65 12.41
N VAL A 67 13.28 -20.49 13.26
CA VAL A 67 14.68 -20.39 13.65
C VAL A 67 15.49 -20.74 12.40
N ASP A 68 16.15 -19.73 11.84
CA ASP A 68 17.08 -19.97 10.75
C ASP A 68 18.26 -20.80 11.28
N GLU A 69 18.75 -21.75 10.49
CA GLU A 69 19.97 -22.51 10.83
C GLU A 69 21.20 -21.59 10.89
N GLN A 70 21.16 -20.50 10.13
CA GLN A 70 22.18 -19.46 10.11
C GLN A 70 21.52 -18.09 10.15
N PHE A 71 22.06 -17.19 10.98
CA PHE A 71 21.60 -15.81 11.07
C PHE A 71 21.93 -15.06 9.78
N ILE A 72 20.91 -14.42 9.18
CA ILE A 72 21.01 -13.69 7.91
C ILE A 72 20.90 -12.20 8.19
N GLU A 73 21.99 -11.46 7.96
CA GLU A 73 22.08 -10.03 8.26
C GLU A 73 21.53 -9.15 7.13
N ASP A 74 21.67 -9.59 5.88
CA ASP A 74 21.32 -8.80 4.69
C ASP A 74 20.03 -9.27 4.01
N GLY A 75 19.31 -8.33 3.41
CA GLY A 75 18.15 -8.63 2.56
C GLY A 75 16.87 -7.87 2.89
N VAL A 76 16.97 -6.57 3.17
CA VAL A 76 15.81 -5.68 3.23
C VAL A 76 15.62 -5.01 1.87
N TYR A 77 14.45 -5.18 1.27
CA TYR A 77 14.13 -4.65 -0.06
C TYR A 77 12.80 -3.91 -0.06
N LEU A 78 12.65 -2.98 -1.00
CA LEU A 78 11.37 -2.39 -1.36
C LEU A 78 10.92 -2.98 -2.69
N ALA A 79 9.78 -3.68 -2.69
CA ALA A 79 9.12 -4.12 -3.90
C ALA A 79 8.05 -3.09 -4.30
N VAL A 80 7.99 -2.74 -5.58
CA VAL A 80 6.96 -1.88 -6.16
C VAL A 80 6.33 -2.62 -7.33
N ALA A 81 5.05 -2.94 -7.22
CA ALA A 81 4.32 -3.74 -8.21
C ALA A 81 2.85 -3.33 -8.31
N GLU A 82 2.21 -3.65 -9.44
CA GLU A 82 0.77 -3.49 -9.65
C GLU A 82 0.03 -4.79 -9.28
N ASP A 83 -1.24 -4.68 -8.88
CA ASP A 83 -2.05 -5.85 -8.49
C ASP A 83 -2.50 -6.71 -9.70
N ASN A 84 -2.75 -6.10 -10.86
CA ASN A 84 -3.15 -6.82 -12.09
C ASN A 84 -2.77 -6.03 -13.35
N LYS A 85 -2.87 -6.66 -14.52
CA LYS A 85 -2.66 -6.00 -15.81
C LYS A 85 -3.75 -4.94 -16.02
N GLY A 86 -3.36 -3.67 -16.05
CA GLY A 86 -4.25 -2.53 -16.30
C GLY A 86 -4.49 -1.64 -15.07
N SER A 87 -4.15 -2.10 -13.85
CA SER A 87 -4.18 -1.23 -12.68
C SER A 87 -3.07 -0.20 -12.77
N VAL A 88 -3.44 1.07 -12.60
CA VAL A 88 -2.48 2.17 -12.44
C VAL A 88 -2.12 2.38 -10.96
N VAL A 89 -2.40 1.43 -10.07
CA VAL A 89 -2.02 1.50 -8.66
C VAL A 89 -0.75 0.69 -8.42
N ALA A 90 0.28 1.38 -7.95
CA ALA A 90 1.53 0.80 -7.47
C ALA A 90 1.47 0.54 -5.97
N HIS A 91 1.79 -0.70 -5.58
CA HIS A 91 1.85 -1.17 -4.20
C HIS A 91 3.30 -1.27 -3.75
N PHE A 92 3.63 -0.58 -2.66
CA PHE A 92 4.96 -0.56 -2.08
C PHE A 92 4.98 -1.55 -0.93
N THR A 93 5.79 -2.59 -1.04
CA THR A 93 5.93 -3.64 -0.04
C THR A 93 7.36 -3.68 0.49
N LEU A 94 7.53 -3.48 1.80
CA LEU A 94 8.82 -3.75 2.42
C LEU A 94 8.96 -5.25 2.63
N VAL A 95 10.03 -5.82 2.09
CA VAL A 95 10.35 -7.25 2.18
C VAL A 95 11.56 -7.43 3.09
N ASN A 96 11.36 -8.05 4.24
CA ASN A 96 12.41 -8.42 5.17
C ASN A 96 12.82 -9.87 4.98
N ARG A 97 13.94 -10.12 4.30
CA ARG A 97 14.55 -11.46 4.20
C ARG A 97 15.61 -11.72 5.25
N THR A 98 15.87 -10.77 6.15
CA THR A 98 16.84 -10.93 7.24
C THR A 98 16.26 -11.79 8.37
N SER A 99 17.12 -12.17 9.31
CA SER A 99 16.74 -12.78 10.59
C SER A 99 16.41 -11.74 11.66
N PHE A 100 16.59 -10.44 11.40
CA PHE A 100 16.24 -9.35 12.30
C PHE A 100 14.74 -9.06 12.29
N GLN A 101 14.23 -8.60 13.45
CA GLN A 101 13.00 -7.84 13.49
C GLN A 101 13.30 -6.39 13.13
N LEU A 102 12.44 -5.77 12.32
CA LEU A 102 12.62 -4.38 11.88
C LEU A 102 11.55 -3.50 12.53
N LEU A 103 11.95 -2.38 13.13
CA LEU A 103 11.04 -1.27 13.41
C LEU A 103 11.18 -0.26 12.26
N LEU A 104 10.19 -0.23 11.37
CA LEU A 104 10.17 0.61 10.17
C LEU A 104 9.28 1.84 10.36
N THR A 105 9.75 2.98 9.85
CA THR A 105 8.90 4.14 9.54
C THR A 105 9.05 4.54 8.06
N LEU A 106 7.95 4.99 7.46
CA LEU A 106 7.90 5.62 6.15
C LEU A 106 7.38 7.04 6.30
N LYS A 107 8.15 7.99 5.77
CA LYS A 107 7.74 9.38 5.60
C LYS A 107 7.75 9.77 4.14
N THR A 108 6.75 10.54 3.74
CA THR A 108 6.71 11.21 2.43
C THR A 108 6.95 12.71 2.60
N GLU A 109 7.61 13.30 1.61
CA GLU A 109 7.84 14.74 1.52
C GLU A 109 7.43 15.25 0.13
N LYS A 110 6.60 16.30 0.10
CA LYS A 110 6.21 16.97 -1.14
C LYS A 110 6.10 18.46 -0.91
N GLY A 111 6.94 19.23 -1.59
CA GLY A 111 6.94 20.70 -1.49
C GLY A 111 7.22 21.20 -0.07
N GLY A 112 8.08 20.52 0.68
CA GLY A 112 8.42 20.84 2.07
C GLY A 112 7.38 20.39 3.10
N ILE A 113 6.28 19.75 2.69
CA ILE A 113 5.29 19.17 3.60
C ILE A 113 5.67 17.72 3.86
N PHE A 114 5.84 17.37 5.13
CA PHE A 114 6.17 16.02 5.57
C PHE A 114 4.94 15.31 6.14
N LYS A 115 4.79 14.03 5.79
CA LYS A 115 3.73 13.16 6.31
C LYS A 115 4.31 11.81 6.71
N GLY A 116 3.88 11.26 7.83
CA GLY A 116 4.15 9.88 8.21
C GLY A 116 3.08 8.96 7.64
N ASP A 117 3.44 8.05 6.74
CA ASP A 117 2.50 7.16 6.07
C ASP A 117 2.49 5.75 6.66
N PHE A 118 3.61 5.30 7.24
CA PHE A 118 3.68 4.00 7.90
C PHE A 118 4.60 4.03 9.12
N ALA A 119 4.22 3.31 10.17
CA ALA A 119 5.07 2.99 11.30
C ALA A 119 4.68 1.61 11.84
N GLY A 120 5.63 0.68 11.94
CA GLY A 120 5.31 -0.67 12.34
C GLY A 120 6.50 -1.59 12.49
N VAL A 121 6.24 -2.76 13.07
CA VAL A 121 7.20 -3.83 13.22
C VAL A 121 7.05 -4.82 12.06
N ILE A 122 8.17 -5.21 11.46
CA ILE A 122 8.22 -6.20 10.39
C ILE A 122 9.03 -7.38 10.88
N GLN A 123 8.37 -8.53 10.91
CA GLN A 123 8.95 -9.76 11.42
C GLN A 123 10.06 -10.29 10.50
N PRO A 124 11.00 -11.09 11.01
CA PRO A 124 11.95 -11.82 10.18
C PRO A 124 11.23 -12.61 9.07
N LYS A 125 11.85 -12.69 7.89
CA LYS A 125 11.33 -13.46 6.74
C LYS A 125 9.88 -13.12 6.36
N SER A 126 9.47 -11.87 6.55
CA SER A 126 8.11 -11.41 6.26
C SER A 126 8.12 -10.19 5.36
N SER A 127 6.93 -9.79 4.92
CA SER A 127 6.75 -8.58 4.11
C SER A 127 5.46 -7.88 4.51
N VAL A 128 5.44 -6.55 4.37
CA VAL A 128 4.25 -5.74 4.64
C VAL A 128 4.11 -4.65 3.58
N GLN A 129 2.88 -4.42 3.12
CA GLN A 129 2.56 -3.27 2.28
C GLN A 129 2.60 -2.00 3.14
N VAL A 130 3.40 -1.03 2.73
CA VAL A 130 3.67 0.20 3.49
C VAL A 130 3.12 1.45 2.82
N TYR A 131 2.81 1.39 1.53
CA TYR A 131 2.27 2.52 0.77
C TYR A 131 1.58 2.07 -0.51
N THR A 132 0.70 2.92 -1.05
CA THR A 132 0.06 2.78 -2.35
C THR A 132 0.07 4.12 -3.08
N ALA A 133 0.31 4.10 -4.38
CA ALA A 133 0.41 5.30 -5.21
C ALA A 133 -0.22 5.07 -6.57
N ASN A 134 -0.72 6.14 -7.21
CA ASN A 134 -1.13 6.10 -8.60
C ASN A 134 0.09 6.26 -9.50
N LEU A 135 0.39 5.27 -10.34
CA LEU A 135 1.48 5.25 -11.30
C LEU A 135 1.31 6.29 -12.41
N GLY A 136 0.07 6.66 -12.76
CA GLY A 136 -0.21 7.75 -13.69
C GLY A 136 0.34 9.10 -13.22
N ASP A 137 0.53 9.27 -11.91
CA ASP A 137 1.08 10.47 -11.27
C ASP A 137 2.56 10.31 -10.88
N LEU A 138 3.32 9.41 -11.51
CA LEU A 138 4.72 9.12 -11.15
C LEU A 138 5.59 10.38 -11.06
N ASP A 139 5.46 11.31 -12.02
CA ASP A 139 6.20 12.59 -12.04
C ASP A 139 5.89 13.48 -10.83
N ASN A 140 4.77 13.24 -10.15
CA ASN A 140 4.26 13.98 -9.01
C ASN A 140 4.39 13.21 -7.69
N TRP A 141 5.07 12.06 -7.66
CA TRP A 141 5.28 11.30 -6.44
C TRP A 141 6.11 12.09 -5.42
N PRO A 142 5.84 11.91 -4.11
CA PRO A 142 6.65 12.52 -3.07
C PRO A 142 8.04 11.86 -3.00
N SER A 143 8.98 12.55 -2.34
CA SER A 143 10.21 11.91 -1.87
C SER A 143 9.87 10.92 -0.77
N PHE A 144 10.38 9.69 -0.85
CA PHE A 144 10.17 8.66 0.18
C PHE A 144 11.39 8.52 1.08
N THR A 145 11.17 8.52 2.40
CA THR A 145 12.21 8.24 3.40
C THR A 145 11.80 7.05 4.24
N PHE A 146 12.51 5.93 4.07
CA PHE A 146 12.39 4.73 4.90
C PHE A 146 13.47 4.76 5.98
N GLN A 147 13.09 4.61 7.24
CA GLN A 147 14.03 4.47 8.35
C GLN A 147 13.72 3.20 9.12
N SER A 148 14.74 2.38 9.37
CA SER A 148 14.59 1.08 10.03
C SER A 148 15.61 0.91 11.15
N LEU A 149 15.17 0.36 12.27
CA LEU A 149 16.01 -0.17 13.35
C LEU A 149 15.96 -1.70 13.29
N PHE A 150 17.11 -2.35 13.42
CA PHE A 150 17.28 -3.81 13.41
C PHE A 150 17.53 -4.30 14.84
N PHE A 151 16.80 -5.33 15.30
CA PHE A 151 16.93 -5.91 16.64
C PHE A 151 16.49 -7.37 16.72
#